data_AF-A0A0M3HIL6-F1
#
_entry.id   AF-A0A0M3HIL6-F1
#
_cell.length_a   1.000
_cell.length_b   1.000
_cell.length_c   1.000
_cell.angle_alpha   90.00
_cell.angle_beta   90.00
_cell.angle_gamma   90.00
#
_symmetry.space_group_name_H-M   'P 1'
#
loop_
_entity.id
_entity.type
_entity.pdbx_description
1 polymer ?
#
loop_
_entity_poly.entity_id
_entity_poly.type
_entity_poly.pdbx_seq_one_letter_code
_entity_poly.pdbx_strand_id
1 'polypeptide(L)'
;MSFMERAYNMYLWLASIYIHRRGTDLITLKFRKYIDANFKNVREIAAESALCFVNSDEFLDVARPILHKTIYIGGLGVNESSEPLQEVLYTVSNLFK
;
A
#
# COMPACT_ATOMS: atom_id res chain seq x y z
N MET A 1 -31.46 6.19 4.98
CA MET A 1 -30.91 4.99 4.32
C MET A 1 -32.00 3.93 4.19
N SER A 2 -32.54 3.76 2.99
CA SER A 2 -33.59 2.79 2.65
C SER A 2 -33.05 1.35 2.55
N PHE A 3 -33.93 0.35 2.50
CA PHE A 3 -33.51 -1.05 2.36
C PHE A 3 -32.77 -1.32 1.04
N MET A 4 -33.24 -0.73 -0.07
CA MET A 4 -32.61 -0.92 -1.38
C MET A 4 -31.24 -0.25 -1.46
N GLU A 5 -31.06 0.91 -0.82
CA GLU A 5 -29.75 1.54 -0.68
C GLU A 5 -28.78 0.64 0.10
N ARG A 6 -29.24 -0.04 1.17
CA ARG A 6 -28.40 -1.00 1.91
C ARG A 6 -28.00 -2.19 1.04
N ALA A 7 -28.93 -2.73 0.26
CA ALA A 7 -28.64 -3.84 -0.65
C ALA A 7 -27.62 -3.43 -1.73
N TYR A 8 -27.76 -2.22 -2.29
CA TYR A 8 -26.81 -1.68 -3.25
C TYR A 8 -25.42 -1.46 -2.63
N ASN A 9 -25.35 -0.88 -1.44
CA ASN A 9 -24.09 -0.69 -0.71
C ASN A 9 -23.42 -2.03 -0.38
N MET A 10 -24.19 -3.04 0.01
CA MET A 10 -23.68 -4.39 0.25
C MET A 10 -23.10 -5.01 -1.04
N TYR A 11 -23.78 -4.84 -2.17
CA TYR A 11 -23.27 -5.29 -3.48
C TYR A 11 -21.95 -4.58 -3.84
N LEU A 12 -21.88 -3.25 -3.69
CA LEU A 12 -20.66 -2.50 -3.96
C LEU A 12 -19.50 -2.95 -3.06
N TRP A 13 -19.77 -3.23 -1.78
CA TRP A 13 -18.76 -3.75 -0.86
C TRP A 13 -18.25 -5.15 -1.26
N LEU A 14 -19.13 -6.06 -1.68
CA LEU A 14 -18.72 -7.37 -2.19
C LEU A 14 -17.89 -7.24 -3.48
N ALA A 15 -18.31 -6.35 -4.38
CA ALA A 15 -17.58 -6.06 -5.62
C ALA A 15 -16.19 -5.47 -5.32
N SER A 16 -16.08 -4.56 -4.34
CA SER A 16 -14.79 -3.97 -3.97
C SER A 16 -13.81 -5.01 -3.40
N ILE A 17 -14.29 -5.94 -2.56
CA ILE A 17 -13.49 -7.08 -2.08
C ILE A 17 -13.01 -7.93 -3.24
N TYR A 18 -13.90 -8.26 -4.16
CA TYR A 18 -13.56 -9.09 -5.32
C TYR A 18 -12.49 -8.42 -6.19
N ILE A 19 -12.66 -7.13 -6.50
CA ILE A 19 -11.71 -6.35 -7.30
C ILE A 19 -10.34 -6.29 -6.61
N HIS A 20 -10.28 -5.99 -5.30
CA HIS A 20 -9.01 -5.94 -4.56
C HIS A 20 -8.30 -7.30 -4.56
N ARG A 21 -9.04 -8.39 -4.33
CA ARG A 21 -8.46 -9.74 -4.33
C ARG A 21 -7.89 -10.07 -5.71
N ARG A 22 -8.68 -9.89 -6.77
CA ARG A 22 -8.22 -10.12 -8.14
C ARG A 22 -7.03 -9.25 -8.52
N GLY A 23 -7.02 -7.98 -8.12
CA GLY A 23 -5.90 -7.07 -8.35
C GLY A 23 -4.59 -7.61 -7.78
N THR A 24 -4.59 -8.02 -6.50
CA THR A 24 -3.39 -8.60 -5.87
C THR A 24 -2.93 -9.91 -6.52
N ASP A 25 -3.84 -10.73 -7.02
CA ASP A 25 -3.50 -11.98 -7.71
C ASP A 25 -2.86 -11.69 -9.08
N LEU A 26 -3.39 -10.71 -9.82
CA LEU A 26 -2.81 -10.27 -11.09
C LEU A 26 -1.42 -9.66 -10.92
N ILE A 27 -1.21 -8.86 -9.86
CA ILE A 27 0.10 -8.32 -9.52
C ILE A 27 1.06 -9.49 -9.22
N THR A 28 0.65 -10.41 -8.35
CA THR A 28 1.46 -11.62 -8.01
C THR A 28 1.86 -12.40 -9.27
N LEU A 29 0.94 -12.59 -10.23
CA LEU A 29 1.24 -13.26 -11.49
C LEU A 29 2.31 -12.54 -12.31
N LYS A 30 2.31 -11.20 -12.31
CA LYS A 30 3.35 -10.41 -12.99
C LYS A 30 4.70 -10.57 -12.29
N PHE A 31 4.73 -10.48 -10.96
CA PHE A 31 5.96 -10.72 -10.18
C PHE A 31 6.52 -12.12 -10.45
N ARG A 32 5.65 -13.13 -10.50
CA ARG A 32 6.06 -14.50 -10.81
C ARG A 32 6.64 -14.67 -12.21
N LYS A 33 6.14 -13.90 -13.17
CA LYS A 33 6.60 -13.95 -14.55
C LYS A 33 7.96 -13.27 -14.75
N TYR A 34 8.20 -12.14 -14.07
CA TYR A 34 9.36 -11.28 -14.36
C TYR A 34 10.49 -11.34 -13.33
N ILE A 35 10.21 -11.77 -12.10
CA ILE A 35 11.18 -11.76 -11.00
C ILE A 35 11.50 -13.19 -10.54
N ASP A 36 10.52 -13.91 -10.02
CA ASP A 36 10.71 -15.27 -9.50
C ASP A 36 9.42 -16.09 -9.57
N ALA A 37 9.47 -17.27 -10.21
CA ALA A 37 8.31 -18.13 -10.40
C ALA A 37 7.62 -18.54 -9.08
N ASN A 38 8.39 -18.62 -7.98
CA ASN A 38 7.91 -19.00 -6.66
C ASN A 38 7.57 -17.81 -5.75
N PHE A 39 7.48 -16.60 -6.30
CA PHE A 39 7.18 -15.39 -5.53
C PHE A 39 5.88 -15.55 -4.73
N LYS A 40 5.96 -15.25 -3.43
CA LYS A 40 4.84 -15.33 -2.49
C LYS A 40 3.72 -14.36 -2.89
N ASN A 41 2.46 -14.67 -2.60
CA ASN A 41 1.37 -13.75 -2.94
C ASN A 41 1.56 -12.42 -2.22
N VAL A 42 1.43 -11.31 -2.95
CA VAL A 42 1.67 -9.96 -2.42
C VAL A 42 0.78 -9.68 -1.20
N ARG A 43 -0.42 -10.27 -1.15
CA ARG A 43 -1.33 -10.14 -0.01
C ARG A 43 -0.80 -10.84 1.25
N GLU A 44 -0.15 -11.99 1.10
CA GLU A 44 0.45 -12.71 2.22
C GLU A 44 1.68 -11.97 2.73
N ILE A 45 2.49 -11.42 1.82
CA ILE A 45 3.61 -10.54 2.19
C ILE A 45 3.10 -9.35 2.99
N ALA A 46 2.07 -8.66 2.50
CA ALA A 46 1.48 -7.53 3.19
C ALA A 46 0.92 -7.91 4.58
N ALA A 47 0.34 -9.11 4.73
CA ALA A 47 -0.20 -9.60 6.00
C ALA A 47 0.90 -9.94 7.02
N GLU A 48 2.07 -10.40 6.58
CA GLU A 48 3.22 -10.73 7.44
C GLU A 48 4.15 -9.53 7.68
N SER A 49 3.94 -8.43 6.96
CA SER A 49 4.77 -7.23 7.07
C SER A 49 4.56 -6.53 8.41
N ALA A 50 5.66 -6.22 9.11
CA ALA A 50 5.60 -5.40 10.32
C ALA A 50 5.27 -3.92 10.03
N LEU A 51 5.59 -3.46 8.82
CA LEU A 51 5.43 -2.08 8.37
C LEU A 51 4.99 -2.06 6.90
N CYS A 52 4.00 -1.23 6.57
CA CYS A 52 3.53 -1.04 5.20
C CYS A 52 3.39 0.46 4.91
N PHE A 53 4.12 0.93 3.89
CA PHE A 53 4.01 2.31 3.42
C PHE A 53 2.91 2.38 2.36
N VAL A 54 1.90 3.20 2.62
CA VAL A 54 0.79 3.41 1.69
C VAL A 54 0.65 4.90 1.44
N ASN A 55 0.77 5.28 0.17
CA ASN A 55 0.45 6.64 -0.24
C ASN A 55 -1.08 6.78 -0.23
N SER A 56 -1.60 7.47 0.79
CA SER A 56 -3.04 7.66 1.01
C SER A 56 -3.25 9.16 1.24
N ASP A 57 -4.21 9.75 0.53
CA ASP A 57 -4.65 11.13 0.78
C ASP A 57 -5.79 11.10 1.80
N GLU A 58 -5.58 11.69 2.98
CA GLU A 58 -6.55 11.62 4.09
C GLU A 58 -7.90 12.29 3.76
N PHE A 59 -7.92 13.27 2.86
CA PHE A 59 -9.15 14.00 2.50
C PHE A 59 -9.92 13.32 1.36
N LEU A 60 -9.22 12.58 0.50
CA LEU A 60 -9.81 11.85 -0.62
C LEU A 60 -10.05 10.37 -0.31
N ASP A 61 -9.46 9.83 0.75
CA ASP A 61 -9.69 8.46 1.18
C ASP A 61 -11.10 8.32 1.78
N VAL A 62 -11.72 7.17 1.53
CA VAL A 62 -13.07 6.90 2.04
C VAL A 62 -12.97 6.80 3.56
N ALA A 63 -13.90 7.43 4.28
CA ALA A 63 -13.99 7.33 5.73
C ALA A 63 -14.00 5.85 6.17
N ARG A 64 -12.86 5.37 6.66
CA ARG A 64 -12.63 3.98 7.08
C ARG A 64 -12.09 3.96 8.51
N PRO A 65 -12.33 2.88 9.25
CA PRO A 65 -11.67 2.69 10.54
C PRO A 65 -10.15 2.69 10.35
N ILE A 66 -9.46 3.64 11.00
CA ILE A 66 -8.00 3.73 11.00
C ILE A 66 -7.47 2.85 12.13
N LEU A 67 -6.41 2.09 11.86
CA LEU A 67 -5.75 1.29 12.88
C LEU A 67 -4.89 2.21 13.76
N HIS A 68 -4.84 1.98 15.07
CA HIS A 68 -4.01 2.78 16.00
C HIS A 68 -2.50 2.71 15.70
N LYS A 69 -2.06 1.82 14.80
CA LYS A 69 -0.67 1.69 14.33
C LYS A 69 -0.40 2.45 13.03
N THR A 70 -1.41 3.11 12.46
CA THR A 70 -1.24 3.94 11.27
C THR A 70 -0.65 5.27 11.69
N ILE A 71 0.55 5.57 11.18
CA ILE A 71 1.23 6.86 11.39
C ILE A 71 1.14 7.62 10.07
N TYR A 72 0.50 8.78 10.09
CA TYR A 72 0.45 9.68 8.94
C TYR A 72 1.78 10.40 8.81
N ILE A 73 2.50 10.11 7.73
CA ILE A 73 3.69 10.84 7.33
C ILE A 73 3.20 11.86 6.29
N GLY A 74 2.93 13.09 6.74
CA GLY A 74 2.36 14.14 5.91
C GLY A 74 3.22 14.42 4.66
N GLY A 75 2.55 14.67 3.53
CA GLY A 75 3.18 15.02 2.27
C GLY A 75 2.80 16.43 1.84
N LEU A 76 3.53 17.44 2.31
CA LEU A 76 3.69 18.78 1.73
C LEU A 76 4.84 19.47 2.49
N GLY A 77 6.02 19.58 1.88
CA GLY A 77 7.18 20.25 2.49
C GLY A 77 8.54 19.59 2.28
N VAL A 78 8.67 18.53 1.47
CA VAL A 78 10.01 18.12 1.01
C VAL A 78 10.53 19.24 0.11
N ASN A 79 11.50 20.01 0.60
CA ASN A 79 12.22 20.97 -0.23
C ASN A 79 12.77 20.23 -1.46
N GLU A 80 12.52 20.76 -2.66
CA GLU A 80 13.13 20.24 -3.90
C GLU A 80 14.67 20.29 -3.83
N SER A 81 15.21 21.16 -2.96
CA SER A 81 16.58 21.14 -2.51
C SER A 81 16.81 19.99 -1.53
N SER A 82 17.23 18.84 -2.06
CA SER A 82 17.82 17.77 -1.26
C SER A 82 19.07 18.30 -0.56
N GLU A 83 19.06 18.40 0.76
CA GLU A 83 20.29 18.49 1.55
C GLU A 83 21.16 17.27 1.19
N PRO A 84 22.47 17.43 0.96
CA PRO A 84 23.34 16.32 0.65
C PRO A 84 23.24 15.27 1.77
N LEU A 85 23.09 14.01 1.38
CA LEU A 85 23.00 12.88 2.30
C LEU A 85 24.20 12.92 3.25
N GLN A 86 23.95 12.84 4.55
CA GLN A 86 25.03 12.81 5.55
C GLN A 86 26.07 11.75 5.17
N GLU A 87 27.35 12.09 5.27
CA GLU A 87 28.48 11.27 4.80
C GLU A 87 28.45 9.82 5.32
N VAL A 88 27.97 9.63 6.55
CA VAL A 88 27.79 8.32 7.17
C VAL A 88 26.77 7.47 6.40
N LEU A 89 25.62 8.04 6.02
CA LEU A 89 24.59 7.35 5.26
C LEU A 89 25.01 7.10 3.80
N TYR A 90 25.81 8.00 3.22
CA TYR A 90 26.38 7.83 1.89
C TYR A 90 27.39 6.67 1.84
N THR A 91 28.27 6.59 2.85
CA THR A 91 29.27 5.50 2.97
C THR A 91 28.59 4.15 3.13
N VAL A 92 27.57 4.05 3.99
CA VAL A 92 26.82 2.80 4.20
C VAL A 92 26.08 2.38 2.92
N SER A 93 25.46 3.32 2.20
CA SER A 93 24.77 3.04 0.94
C SER A 93 25.69 2.45 -0.15
N ASN A 94 26.93 2.94 -0.23
CA ASN A 94 27.91 2.42 -1.19
C ASN A 94 28.61 1.14 -0.74
N LEU A 95 28.44 0.72 0.52
CA LEU A 95 28.97 -0.55 1.02
C LEU A 95 28.12 -1.76 0.63
N PHE A 96 26.85 -1.54 0.27
CA PHE A 96 25.88 -2.57 -0.13
C PHE A 96 25.69 -2.66 -1.66
N LYS A 97 26.49 -1.93 -2.45
CA LYS A 97 26.58 -2.07 -3.91
C LYS A 97 27.74 -3.00 -4.27
#